data_AF-A0A0G0Y5C6-F1
#
_entry.id   AF-A0A0G0Y5C6-F1
#
_cell.length_a   1.000
_cell.length_b   1.000
_cell.length_c   1.000
_cell.angle_alpha   90.00
_cell.angle_beta   90.00
_cell.angle_gamma   90.00
#
_symmetry.space_group_name_H-M   'P 1'
#
loop_
_entity.id
_entity.type
_entity.pdbx_description
1 polymer ?
#
loop_
_entity_poly.entity_id
_entity_poly.type
_entity_poly.pdbx_seq_one_letter_code
_entity_poly.pdbx_strand_id
1 'polypeptide(L)'
;MRRIILFVLPLILITAIFLVTIFVVSKESGKGALQVTSNPPSKVYLSGSYIGDTPLCRCKLPEMIEAGEYDLRIVPKDAVFDEFRERIKVSASVLTVIDRTFGKGAQSSGSIISLTEIDDKKSSPLLVASFPNKAEIIIDSNREGLSPLLLDKITASDHEVRISKDNYKEKILRVRTVPGYRLEITAFLSIEPLKKATGSASSDTPVIQKIVILDTPTGFLRVREGSSAASQQVGQVSPGEEYDLLEEGNSWYKIKLKDGKEGWISETYAQLKPQ
;
A
#
# COMPACT_ATOMS: atom_id res chain seq x y z
N MET A 1 -13.22 7.49 -64.48
CA MET A 1 -12.78 8.04 -63.17
C MET A 1 -13.82 8.92 -62.47
N ARG A 2 -14.53 9.85 -63.14
CA ARG A 2 -15.53 10.74 -62.50
C ARG A 2 -16.73 10.04 -61.81
N ARG A 3 -17.20 8.90 -62.33
CA ARG A 3 -18.35 8.16 -61.72
C ARG A 3 -17.99 7.44 -60.42
N ILE A 4 -16.72 7.06 -60.23
CA ILE A 4 -16.27 6.40 -58.99
C ILE A 4 -16.16 7.45 -57.86
N ILE A 5 -15.71 8.66 -58.18
CA ILE A 5 -15.61 9.78 -57.23
C ILE A 5 -16.98 10.14 -56.61
N LEU A 6 -18.06 10.06 -57.40
CA LEU A 6 -19.43 10.34 -56.94
C LEU A 6 -19.95 9.36 -55.88
N PHE A 7 -19.44 8.12 -55.83
CA PHE A 7 -19.84 7.12 -54.84
C PHE A 7 -18.85 7.00 -53.67
N VAL A 8 -17.57 7.28 -53.90
CA VAL A 8 -16.53 7.20 -52.86
C VAL A 8 -16.62 8.36 -51.87
N LEU A 9 -16.93 9.58 -52.34
CA LEU A 9 -17.03 10.77 -51.47
C LEU A 9 -18.14 10.66 -50.39
N PRO A 10 -19.39 10.25 -50.71
CA PRO A 10 -20.42 10.08 -49.69
C PRO A 10 -20.14 8.91 -48.74
N LEU A 11 -19.48 7.85 -49.22
CA LEU A 11 -19.08 6.72 -48.36
C LEU A 11 -18.04 7.16 -47.31
N ILE A 12 -17.03 7.95 -47.73
CA ILE A 12 -16.05 8.53 -46.80
C ILE A 12 -16.75 9.44 -45.78
N LEU A 13 -17.69 10.28 -46.23
CA LEU A 13 -18.45 11.16 -45.34
C LEU A 13 -19.28 10.37 -44.31
N ILE A 14 -19.96 9.30 -44.73
CA ILE A 14 -20.73 8.43 -43.84
C ILE A 14 -19.80 7.73 -42.85
N THR A 15 -18.66 7.22 -43.28
CA THR A 15 -17.67 6.61 -42.37
C THR A 15 -17.09 7.63 -41.40
N ALA A 16 -16.85 8.88 -41.83
CA ALA A 16 -16.38 9.95 -40.95
C ALA A 16 -17.45 10.33 -39.92
N ILE A 17 -18.72 10.46 -40.33
CA ILE A 17 -19.85 10.71 -39.42
C ILE A 17 -20.02 9.53 -38.45
N PHE A 18 -19.90 8.30 -38.93
CA PHE A 18 -19.98 7.09 -38.10
C PHE A 18 -18.84 7.03 -37.08
N LEU A 19 -17.61 7.35 -37.47
CA LEU A 19 -16.47 7.43 -36.54
C LEU A 19 -16.63 8.58 -35.54
N VAL A 20 -17.11 9.75 -35.96
CA VAL A 20 -17.38 10.89 -35.07
C VAL A 20 -18.51 10.57 -34.09
N THR A 21 -19.59 9.93 -34.56
CA THR A 21 -20.71 9.52 -33.69
C THR A 21 -20.27 8.43 -32.71
N ILE A 22 -19.50 7.43 -33.15
CA ILE A 22 -18.90 6.45 -32.22
C ILE A 22 -18.04 7.15 -31.18
N PHE A 23 -17.15 8.07 -31.59
CA PHE A 23 -16.26 8.79 -30.69
C PHE A 23 -17.01 9.65 -29.66
N VAL A 24 -18.11 10.30 -30.09
CA VAL A 24 -18.96 11.12 -29.22
C VAL A 24 -19.81 10.25 -28.29
N VAL A 25 -20.35 9.13 -28.77
CA VAL A 25 -21.18 8.19 -27.98
C VAL A 25 -20.33 7.39 -27.00
N SER A 26 -19.06 7.11 -27.32
CA SER A 26 -18.14 6.39 -26.43
C SER A 26 -17.59 7.25 -25.28
N LYS A 27 -17.88 8.55 -25.26
CA LYS A 27 -17.39 9.43 -24.19
C LYS A 27 -18.21 9.20 -22.93
N GLU A 28 -17.58 8.63 -21.89
CA GLU A 28 -18.20 8.50 -20.57
C GLU A 28 -18.67 9.89 -20.10
N SER A 29 -19.97 10.01 -19.83
CA SER A 29 -20.60 11.25 -19.41
C SER A 29 -20.87 11.23 -17.90
N GLY A 30 -20.69 12.36 -17.23
CA GLY A 30 -20.98 12.51 -15.80
C GLY A 30 -19.76 12.99 -15.04
N LYS A 31 -19.86 13.01 -13.70
CA LYS A 31 -18.80 13.47 -12.82
C LYS A 31 -18.46 12.44 -11.75
N GLY A 32 -17.18 12.31 -11.45
CA GLY A 32 -16.64 11.48 -10.38
C GLY A 32 -15.98 12.32 -9.29
N ALA A 33 -15.92 11.74 -8.08
CA ALA A 33 -15.17 12.33 -6.98
C ALA A 33 -13.70 11.90 -7.04
N LEU A 34 -12.80 12.81 -6.65
CA LEU A 34 -11.36 12.54 -6.58
C LEU A 34 -10.83 12.92 -5.21
N GLN A 35 -10.17 11.99 -4.53
CA GLN A 35 -9.45 12.25 -3.29
C GLN A 35 -7.97 11.91 -3.46
N VAL A 36 -7.10 12.85 -3.08
CA VAL A 36 -5.64 12.69 -3.18
C VAL A 36 -5.00 13.06 -1.85
N THR A 37 -4.27 12.13 -1.24
CA THR A 37 -3.48 12.38 -0.04
C THR A 37 -2.01 12.12 -0.33
N SER A 38 -1.13 12.86 0.36
CA SER A 38 0.29 12.55 0.28
C SER A 38 1.07 12.92 1.54
N ASN A 39 2.23 12.30 1.70
CA ASN A 39 3.23 12.65 2.68
C ASN A 39 4.61 12.71 2.01
N PRO A 40 5.33 13.85 1.99
CA PRO A 40 4.92 15.15 2.54
C PRO A 40 3.77 15.81 1.73
N PRO A 41 3.21 16.93 2.22
CA PRO A 41 2.23 17.71 1.47
C PRO A 41 2.76 18.11 0.09
N SER A 42 1.89 18.03 -0.91
CA SER A 42 2.25 18.10 -2.34
C SER A 42 1.23 18.91 -3.13
N LYS A 43 1.67 19.50 -4.23
CA LYS A 43 0.79 20.10 -5.24
C LYS A 43 0.24 19.02 -6.16
N VAL A 44 -1.04 19.09 -6.49
CA VAL A 44 -1.72 18.12 -7.36
C VAL A 44 -2.09 18.81 -8.67
N TYR A 45 -1.74 18.16 -9.78
CA TYR A 45 -2.11 18.55 -11.13
C TYR A 45 -2.85 17.43 -11.82
N LEU A 46 -3.85 17.78 -12.63
CA LEU A 46 -4.64 16.86 -13.41
C LEU A 46 -4.66 17.33 -14.87
N SER A 47 -4.12 16.51 -15.77
CA SER A 47 -3.93 16.85 -17.20
C SER A 47 -3.26 18.22 -17.40
N GLY A 48 -2.22 18.48 -16.61
CA GLY A 48 -1.44 19.73 -16.64
C GLY A 48 -2.02 20.89 -15.83
N SER A 49 -3.32 20.88 -15.48
CA SER A 49 -3.95 21.93 -14.68
C SER A 49 -3.69 21.73 -13.19
N TYR A 50 -3.34 22.79 -12.46
CA TYR A 50 -3.23 22.74 -10.99
C TYR A 50 -4.63 22.66 -10.37
N ILE A 51 -4.85 21.65 -9.53
CA ILE A 51 -6.15 21.43 -8.90
C ILE A 51 -6.13 21.55 -7.37
N GLY A 52 -5.00 21.79 -6.73
CA GLY A 52 -4.92 22.03 -5.27
C GLY A 52 -3.72 21.35 -4.60
N ASP A 53 -3.63 21.49 -3.28
CA ASP A 53 -2.61 20.84 -2.45
C ASP A 53 -3.20 19.61 -1.74
N THR A 54 -2.37 18.62 -1.42
CA THR A 54 -2.76 17.50 -0.55
C THR A 54 -2.81 17.92 0.93
N PRO A 55 -3.76 17.39 1.73
CA PRO A 55 -4.87 16.52 1.31
C PRO A 55 -5.91 17.27 0.47
N LEU A 56 -6.31 16.67 -0.66
CA LEU A 56 -7.24 17.23 -1.63
C LEU A 56 -8.49 16.34 -1.74
N CYS A 57 -9.68 16.94 -1.70
CA CYS A 57 -10.95 16.26 -1.99
C CYS A 57 -11.76 17.11 -2.97
N ARG A 58 -12.02 16.58 -4.18
CA ARG A 58 -12.95 17.10 -5.18
C ARG A 58 -14.22 16.27 -5.14
N CYS A 59 -14.89 16.34 -4.01
CA CYS A 59 -15.90 15.37 -3.58
C CYS A 59 -17.32 15.97 -3.51
N LYS A 60 -17.44 17.29 -3.67
CA LYS A 60 -18.72 18.01 -3.71
C LYS A 60 -19.10 18.30 -5.17
N LEU A 61 -20.39 18.22 -5.52
CA LEU A 61 -20.89 18.40 -6.88
C LEU A 61 -20.26 19.53 -7.72
N PRO A 62 -20.08 20.77 -7.22
CA PRO A 62 -19.47 21.83 -8.04
C PRO A 62 -17.99 21.61 -8.33
N GLU A 63 -17.32 20.82 -7.50
CA GLU A 63 -15.88 20.56 -7.55
C GLU A 63 -15.53 19.20 -8.17
N MET A 64 -16.51 18.30 -8.34
CA MET A 64 -16.29 16.98 -8.93
C MET A 64 -15.71 17.10 -10.35
N ILE A 65 -14.90 16.11 -10.69
CA ILE A 65 -14.16 16.04 -11.95
C ILE A 65 -15.04 15.36 -13.00
N GLU A 66 -15.01 15.82 -14.25
CA GLU A 66 -15.66 15.13 -15.35
C GLU A 66 -15.15 13.68 -15.47
N ALA A 67 -16.00 12.77 -15.92
CA ALA A 67 -15.59 11.39 -16.14
C ALA A 67 -14.59 11.32 -17.32
N GLY A 68 -13.55 10.50 -17.17
CA GLY A 68 -12.54 10.30 -18.20
C GLY A 68 -11.17 9.88 -17.68
N GLU A 69 -10.23 9.79 -18.62
CA GLU A 69 -8.83 9.48 -18.36
C GLU A 69 -8.02 10.77 -18.17
N TYR A 70 -7.17 10.79 -17.15
CA TYR A 70 -6.37 11.95 -16.79
C TYR A 70 -4.93 11.55 -16.46
N ASP A 71 -3.98 12.36 -16.92
CA ASP A 71 -2.61 12.27 -16.42
C ASP A 71 -2.54 12.99 -15.05
N LEU A 72 -2.45 12.22 -13.97
CA LEU A 72 -2.27 12.73 -12.60
C LEU A 72 -0.79 13.01 -12.36
N ARG A 73 -0.51 14.15 -11.72
CA ARG A 73 0.84 14.49 -11.28
C ARG A 73 0.82 15.08 -9.87
N ILE A 74 1.54 14.44 -8.95
CA ILE A 74 1.68 14.86 -7.55
C ILE A 74 3.12 15.30 -7.32
N VAL A 75 3.31 16.57 -6.98
CA VAL A 75 4.61 17.22 -6.84
C VAL A 75 4.85 17.59 -5.39
N PRO A 76 5.77 16.90 -4.68
CA PRO A 76 6.18 17.27 -3.32
C PRO A 76 6.56 18.75 -3.22
N LYS A 77 6.11 19.41 -2.15
CA LYS A 77 6.55 20.79 -1.86
C LYS A 77 8.04 20.84 -1.50
N ASP A 78 8.56 19.73 -0.97
CA ASP A 78 9.99 19.51 -0.75
C ASP A 78 10.65 19.02 -2.05
N ALA A 79 11.63 19.77 -2.55
CA ALA A 79 12.34 19.48 -3.79
C ALA A 79 13.29 18.26 -3.72
N VAL A 80 13.40 17.60 -2.56
CA VAL A 80 14.23 16.41 -2.37
C VAL A 80 13.64 15.15 -3.03
N PHE A 81 12.33 15.13 -3.30
CA PHE A 81 11.63 13.96 -3.82
C PHE A 81 11.17 14.17 -5.27
N ASP A 82 11.29 13.11 -6.08
CA ASP A 82 10.77 13.09 -7.44
C ASP A 82 9.24 13.20 -7.46
N GLU A 83 8.69 13.84 -8.49
CA GLU A 83 7.24 13.88 -8.71
C GLU A 83 6.69 12.48 -9.01
N PHE A 84 5.45 12.23 -8.59
CA PHE A 84 4.71 11.04 -8.99
C PHE A 84 3.80 11.37 -10.16
N ARG A 85 3.84 10.55 -11.21
CA ARG A 85 2.99 10.68 -12.39
C ARG A 85 2.37 9.34 -12.74
N GLU A 86 1.06 9.31 -12.95
CA GLU A 86 0.32 8.11 -13.33
C GLU A 86 -0.92 8.48 -14.13
N ARG A 87 -1.36 7.60 -15.03
CA ARG A 87 -2.66 7.76 -15.70
C ARG A 87 -3.76 7.18 -14.82
N ILE A 88 -4.78 7.98 -14.54
CA ILE A 88 -5.94 7.56 -13.74
C ILE A 88 -7.23 7.71 -14.52
N LYS A 89 -8.18 6.82 -14.24
CA LYS A 89 -9.57 6.96 -14.67
C LYS A 89 -10.41 7.53 -13.55
N VAL A 90 -11.15 8.60 -13.84
CA VAL A 90 -12.23 9.10 -12.99
C VAL A 90 -13.54 8.63 -13.60
N SER A 91 -14.22 7.69 -12.96
CA SER A 91 -15.53 7.20 -13.42
C SER A 91 -16.67 8.02 -12.81
N ALA A 92 -17.79 8.12 -13.51
CA ALA A 92 -18.96 8.85 -13.02
C ALA A 92 -19.54 8.22 -11.74
N SER A 93 -20.05 9.07 -10.83
CA SER A 93 -20.77 8.69 -9.61
C SER A 93 -20.00 7.85 -8.59
N VAL A 94 -18.69 7.68 -8.77
CA VAL A 94 -17.82 6.96 -7.83
C VAL A 94 -16.65 7.83 -7.37
N LEU A 95 -16.01 7.39 -6.28
CA LEU A 95 -14.82 8.03 -5.73
C LEU A 95 -13.57 7.30 -6.22
N THR A 96 -12.63 8.06 -6.79
CA THR A 96 -11.26 7.61 -7.04
C THR A 96 -10.38 8.12 -5.91
N VAL A 97 -9.65 7.22 -5.25
CA VAL A 97 -8.77 7.53 -4.11
C VAL A 97 -7.33 7.27 -4.50
N ILE A 98 -6.46 8.24 -4.24
CA ILE A 98 -5.02 8.11 -4.40
C ILE A 98 -4.34 8.51 -3.09
N ASP A 99 -3.45 7.65 -2.60
CA ASP A 99 -2.50 7.99 -1.54
C ASP A 99 -1.07 7.84 -2.03
N ARG A 100 -0.19 8.75 -1.61
CA ARG A 100 1.23 8.71 -1.96
C ARG A 100 2.11 9.08 -0.77
N THR A 101 3.01 8.19 -0.37
CA THR A 101 4.10 8.52 0.55
C THR A 101 5.40 8.58 -0.26
N PHE A 102 6.02 9.75 -0.31
CA PHE A 102 7.29 9.94 -1.01
C PHE A 102 8.45 9.50 -0.11
N GLY A 103 9.40 8.80 -0.73
CA GLY A 103 10.66 8.38 -0.13
C GLY A 103 11.78 8.47 -1.15
N LYS A 104 13.03 8.41 -0.69
CA LYS A 104 14.19 8.51 -1.59
C LYS A 104 14.30 7.25 -2.45
N GLY A 105 14.41 7.43 -3.77
CA GLY A 105 14.48 6.31 -4.72
C GLY A 105 13.27 5.37 -4.58
N ALA A 106 13.54 4.07 -4.43
CA ALA A 106 12.50 3.03 -4.37
C ALA A 106 11.73 2.96 -3.02
N GLN A 107 11.95 3.92 -2.11
CA GLN A 107 11.26 3.97 -0.82
C GLN A 107 9.88 4.64 -0.88
N SER A 108 9.48 5.16 -2.04
CA SER A 108 8.13 5.69 -2.21
C SER A 108 7.08 4.58 -2.24
N SER A 109 5.92 4.83 -1.65
CA SER A 109 4.77 3.90 -1.64
C SER A 109 3.46 4.63 -1.90
N GLY A 110 2.38 3.90 -2.16
CA GLY A 110 1.07 4.49 -2.36
C GLY A 110 0.05 3.50 -2.88
N SER A 111 -1.15 3.98 -3.17
CA SER A 111 -2.15 3.21 -3.91
C SER A 111 -3.05 4.12 -4.73
N ILE A 112 -3.63 3.54 -5.78
CA ILE A 112 -4.72 4.10 -6.57
C ILE A 112 -5.86 3.11 -6.49
N ILE A 113 -7.02 3.59 -6.08
CA ILE A 113 -8.23 2.79 -5.91
C ILE A 113 -9.34 3.46 -6.70
N SER A 114 -9.94 2.72 -7.63
CA SER A 114 -11.04 3.20 -8.47
C SER A 114 -12.13 2.14 -8.59
N LEU A 115 -13.31 2.59 -8.99
CA LEU A 115 -14.42 1.73 -9.37
C LEU A 115 -14.73 1.96 -10.84
N THR A 116 -14.89 0.87 -11.58
CA THR A 116 -15.32 0.88 -12.98
C THR A 116 -16.67 0.18 -13.06
N GLU A 117 -17.66 0.81 -13.67
CA GLU A 117 -18.97 0.18 -13.87
C GLU A 117 -18.84 -1.03 -14.81
N ILE A 118 -19.62 -2.07 -14.54
CA ILE A 118 -19.67 -3.29 -15.36
C ILE A 118 -21.10 -3.62 -15.77
N ASP A 119 -21.24 -4.43 -16.83
CA ASP A 119 -22.54 -4.85 -17.36
C ASP A 119 -23.28 -5.80 -16.40
N ASP A 120 -22.57 -6.74 -15.77
CA ASP A 120 -23.15 -7.64 -14.79
C ASP A 120 -23.36 -6.93 -13.44
N LYS A 121 -24.57 -6.37 -13.29
CA LYS A 121 -25.03 -5.64 -12.09
C LYS A 121 -25.10 -6.48 -10.81
N LYS A 122 -24.93 -7.80 -10.88
CA LYS A 122 -24.95 -8.69 -9.71
C LYS A 122 -23.56 -9.07 -9.22
N SER A 123 -22.54 -8.90 -10.05
CA SER A 123 -21.16 -9.19 -9.70
C SER A 123 -20.46 -7.97 -9.09
N SER A 124 -19.43 -8.22 -8.29
CA SER A 124 -18.62 -7.18 -7.65
C SER A 124 -17.13 -7.52 -7.72
N PRO A 125 -16.57 -7.73 -8.92
CA PRO A 125 -15.22 -8.23 -9.10
C PRO A 125 -14.15 -7.29 -8.53
N LEU A 126 -13.01 -7.86 -8.17
CA LEU A 126 -11.86 -7.14 -7.63
C LEU A 126 -10.61 -7.43 -8.46
N LEU A 127 -9.97 -6.39 -8.99
CA LEU A 127 -8.68 -6.45 -9.66
C LEU A 127 -7.61 -5.80 -8.77
N VAL A 128 -6.58 -6.57 -8.41
CA VAL A 128 -5.44 -6.08 -7.62
C VAL A 128 -4.15 -6.19 -8.41
N ALA A 129 -3.55 -5.06 -8.73
CA ALA A 129 -2.23 -4.93 -9.32
C ALA A 129 -1.24 -4.34 -8.30
N SER A 130 0.06 -4.64 -8.49
CA SER A 130 1.11 -4.04 -7.66
C SER A 130 2.35 -3.71 -8.48
N PHE A 131 3.12 -2.76 -7.95
CA PHE A 131 4.45 -2.41 -8.41
C PHE A 131 5.43 -2.53 -7.24
N PRO A 132 6.41 -3.44 -7.32
CA PRO A 132 6.65 -4.41 -8.39
C PRO A 132 5.50 -5.43 -8.55
N ASN A 133 5.40 -6.01 -9.75
CA ASN A 133 4.41 -7.06 -10.07
C ASN A 133 4.69 -8.37 -9.31
N LYS A 134 3.80 -9.35 -9.38
CA LYS A 134 3.94 -10.65 -8.70
C LYS A 134 4.14 -10.50 -7.19
N ALA A 135 3.41 -9.59 -6.57
CA ALA A 135 3.26 -9.53 -5.13
C ALA A 135 2.16 -10.51 -4.70
N GLU A 136 2.32 -11.09 -3.52
CA GLU A 136 1.30 -11.94 -2.93
C GLU A 136 0.08 -11.12 -2.51
N ILE A 137 -1.11 -11.60 -2.88
CA ILE A 137 -2.41 -11.02 -2.55
C ILE A 137 -3.12 -11.92 -1.54
N ILE A 138 -3.41 -11.35 -0.37
CA ILE A 138 -4.15 -11.99 0.72
C ILE A 138 -5.40 -11.14 0.98
N ILE A 139 -6.59 -11.75 0.96
CA ILE A 139 -7.87 -11.09 1.19
C ILE A 139 -8.57 -11.75 2.36
N ASP A 140 -8.93 -10.98 3.38
CA ASP A 140 -9.59 -11.47 4.60
C ASP A 140 -8.89 -12.70 5.19
N SER A 141 -7.56 -12.62 5.26
CA SER A 141 -6.65 -13.70 5.71
C SER A 141 -6.51 -14.91 4.78
N ASN A 142 -7.25 -14.99 3.67
CA ASN A 142 -7.12 -16.04 2.66
C ASN A 142 -6.09 -15.64 1.60
N ARG A 143 -5.15 -16.54 1.29
CA ARG A 143 -4.16 -16.34 0.22
C ARG A 143 -4.84 -16.62 -1.13
N GLU A 144 -4.99 -15.59 -1.96
CA GLU A 144 -5.72 -15.67 -3.23
C GLU A 144 -4.79 -15.88 -4.44
N GLY A 145 -3.56 -15.36 -4.40
CA GLY A 145 -2.60 -15.55 -5.49
C GLY A 145 -1.53 -14.48 -5.59
N LEU A 146 -1.07 -14.22 -6.82
CA LEU A 146 -0.06 -13.21 -7.14
C LEU A 146 -0.64 -12.11 -8.02
N SER A 147 -0.17 -10.87 -7.85
CA SER A 147 -0.56 -9.73 -8.70
C SER A 147 0.05 -9.81 -10.11
N PRO A 148 -0.64 -9.31 -11.15
CA PRO A 148 -2.03 -8.84 -11.12
C PRO A 148 -3.01 -10.02 -10.93
N LEU A 149 -4.00 -9.83 -10.07
CA LEU A 149 -5.01 -10.83 -9.73
C LEU A 149 -6.41 -10.26 -9.97
N LEU A 150 -7.20 -10.94 -10.80
CA LEU A 150 -8.63 -10.67 -10.97
C LEU A 150 -9.42 -11.75 -10.22
N LEU A 151 -10.30 -11.31 -9.32
CA LEU A 151 -11.28 -12.15 -8.65
C LEU A 151 -12.66 -11.80 -9.19
N ASP A 152 -13.19 -12.66 -10.05
CA ASP A 152 -14.51 -12.45 -10.69
C ASP A 152 -15.66 -12.52 -9.68
N LYS A 153 -15.49 -13.31 -8.62
CA LYS A 153 -16.50 -13.55 -7.59
C LYS A 153 -15.91 -13.30 -6.21
N ILE A 154 -16.23 -12.14 -5.67
CA ILE A 154 -15.98 -11.77 -4.28
C ILE A 154 -17.27 -11.19 -3.71
N THR A 155 -17.57 -11.49 -2.45
CA THR A 155 -18.77 -10.99 -1.77
C THR A 155 -18.79 -9.47 -1.80
N ALA A 156 -19.96 -8.85 -1.96
CA ALA A 156 -20.10 -7.41 -1.81
C ALA A 156 -20.04 -7.03 -0.32
N SER A 157 -18.88 -6.55 0.14
CA SER A 157 -18.63 -6.22 1.55
C SER A 157 -17.39 -5.33 1.69
N ASP A 158 -17.09 -4.93 2.92
CA ASP A 158 -15.76 -4.50 3.30
C ASP A 158 -14.80 -5.70 3.32
N HIS A 159 -13.59 -5.49 2.81
CA HIS A 159 -12.50 -6.46 2.73
C HIS A 159 -11.18 -5.84 3.17
N GLU A 160 -10.34 -6.65 3.83
CA GLU A 160 -8.93 -6.31 4.06
C GLU A 160 -8.07 -6.97 2.98
N VAL A 161 -7.41 -6.16 2.16
CA VAL A 161 -6.48 -6.59 1.12
C VAL A 161 -5.05 -6.31 1.60
N ARG A 162 -4.29 -7.37 1.85
CA ARG A 162 -2.86 -7.31 2.17
C ARG A 162 -2.05 -7.71 0.95
N ILE A 163 -1.09 -6.86 0.59
CA ILE A 163 -0.22 -6.99 -0.57
C ILE A 163 1.21 -7.07 -0.06
N SER A 164 1.85 -8.22 -0.26
CA SER A 164 3.17 -8.53 0.32
C SER A 164 4.15 -9.00 -0.75
N LYS A 165 5.42 -8.61 -0.61
CA LYS A 165 6.49 -9.05 -1.50
C LYS A 165 7.83 -9.01 -0.79
N ASP A 166 8.67 -10.01 -1.04
CA ASP A 166 10.01 -10.12 -0.47
C ASP A 166 10.85 -8.85 -0.67
N ASN A 167 11.40 -8.33 0.43
CA ASN A 167 12.19 -7.09 0.50
C ASN A 167 11.39 -5.79 0.28
N TYR A 168 10.06 -5.86 0.27
CA TYR A 168 9.19 -4.70 0.23
C TYR A 168 8.34 -4.63 1.50
N LYS A 169 8.03 -3.41 1.92
CA LYS A 169 7.10 -3.18 3.01
C LYS A 169 5.70 -3.60 2.58
N GLU A 170 5.02 -4.38 3.41
CA GLU A 170 3.64 -4.78 3.15
C GLU A 170 2.70 -3.56 3.09
N LYS A 171 1.69 -3.65 2.23
CA LYS A 171 0.60 -2.66 2.14
C LYS A 171 -0.71 -3.33 2.51
N ILE A 172 -1.42 -2.75 3.48
CA ILE A 172 -2.75 -3.21 3.92
C ILE A 172 -3.75 -2.13 3.53
N LEU A 173 -4.80 -2.53 2.82
CA LEU A 173 -5.88 -1.67 2.35
C LEU A 173 -7.22 -2.21 2.85
N ARG A 174 -8.07 -1.33 3.36
CA ARG A 174 -9.46 -1.64 3.67
C ARG A 174 -10.33 -1.05 2.57
N VAL A 175 -11.03 -1.90 1.83
CA VAL A 175 -11.78 -1.53 0.64
C VAL A 175 -13.17 -2.13 0.66
N ARG A 176 -14.10 -1.56 -0.11
CA ARG A 176 -15.46 -2.06 -0.23
C ARG A 176 -15.76 -2.45 -1.67
N THR A 177 -16.19 -3.68 -1.88
CA THR A 177 -16.71 -4.19 -3.16
C THR A 177 -18.21 -3.89 -3.23
N VAL A 178 -18.71 -3.48 -4.40
CA VAL A 178 -20.11 -3.07 -4.61
C VAL A 178 -20.66 -3.73 -5.87
N PRO A 179 -21.88 -4.30 -5.87
CA PRO A 179 -22.46 -4.91 -7.05
C PRO A 179 -22.58 -3.94 -8.22
N GLY A 180 -22.31 -4.42 -9.44
CA GLY A 180 -22.32 -3.61 -10.66
C GLY A 180 -21.07 -2.77 -10.87
N TYR A 181 -20.05 -2.92 -10.02
CA TYR A 181 -18.75 -2.28 -10.19
C TYR A 181 -17.61 -3.29 -10.03
N ARG A 182 -16.57 -3.10 -10.83
CA ARG A 182 -15.26 -3.67 -10.59
C ARG A 182 -14.43 -2.72 -9.74
N LEU A 183 -13.99 -3.18 -8.59
CA LEU A 183 -13.02 -2.46 -7.76
C LEU A 183 -11.61 -2.73 -8.31
N GLU A 184 -10.86 -1.68 -8.58
CA GLU A 184 -9.51 -1.76 -9.14
C GLU A 184 -8.53 -1.12 -8.16
N ILE A 185 -7.51 -1.89 -7.76
CA ILE A 185 -6.45 -1.45 -6.85
C ILE A 185 -5.12 -1.55 -7.59
N THR A 186 -4.37 -0.46 -7.61
CA THR A 186 -2.95 -0.45 -8.01
C THR A 186 -2.11 0.01 -6.83
N ALA A 187 -1.31 -0.90 -6.26
CA ALA A 187 -0.46 -0.61 -5.11
C ALA A 187 1.01 -0.41 -5.51
N PHE A 188 1.65 0.62 -4.97
CA PHE A 188 3.08 0.86 -5.11
C PHE A 188 3.76 0.52 -3.79
N LEU A 189 4.56 -0.54 -3.77
CA LEU A 189 5.25 -1.01 -2.58
C LEU A 189 6.61 -0.31 -2.48
N SER A 190 6.93 0.21 -1.30
CA SER A 190 8.26 0.73 -1.00
C SER A 190 9.19 -0.42 -0.62
N ILE A 191 10.45 -0.37 -1.05
CA ILE A 191 11.47 -1.21 -0.44
C ILE A 191 11.60 -0.83 1.04
N GLU A 192 11.70 -1.84 1.89
CA GLU A 192 12.28 -1.60 3.20
C GLU A 192 13.79 -1.44 2.97
N PRO A 193 14.45 -0.35 3.41
CA PRO A 193 15.90 -0.29 3.28
C PRO A 193 16.44 -1.53 3.98
N LEU A 194 17.21 -2.34 3.23
CA LEU A 194 18.02 -3.39 3.82
C LEU A 194 18.70 -2.75 5.02
N LYS A 195 18.38 -3.23 6.23
CA LYS A 195 19.18 -2.91 7.40
C LYS A 195 20.58 -3.32 7.00
N LYS A 196 21.39 -2.32 6.65
CA LYS A 196 22.73 -2.50 6.10
C LYS A 196 23.38 -3.50 7.05
N ALA A 197 23.86 -4.64 6.54
CA ALA A 197 24.75 -5.49 7.31
C ALA A 197 26.02 -4.65 7.54
N THR A 198 25.94 -3.81 8.55
CA THR A 198 26.96 -2.91 9.05
C THR A 198 26.88 -3.18 10.52
N GLY A 199 27.98 -3.70 11.06
CA GLY A 199 28.14 -3.87 12.50
C GLY A 199 27.61 -2.63 13.20
N SER A 200 26.74 -2.87 14.17
CA SER A 200 26.08 -1.84 14.95
C SER A 200 27.13 -0.98 15.64
N ALA A 201 27.43 0.17 15.04
CA ALA A 201 28.00 1.32 15.71
C ALA A 201 26.98 2.46 15.54
N SER A 202 25.87 2.35 16.27
CA SER A 202 24.97 3.48 16.50
C SER A 202 25.61 4.41 17.52
N SER A 203 26.02 5.59 17.08
CA SER A 203 26.15 6.75 17.95
C SER A 203 24.75 7.33 18.18
N ASP A 204 24.03 6.73 19.13
CA ASP A 204 23.01 7.40 19.92
C ASP A 204 23.19 6.86 21.32
N THR A 205 23.49 7.74 22.28
CA THR A 205 23.64 7.36 23.69
C THR A 205 22.31 6.73 24.13
N PRO A 206 22.26 5.41 24.40
CA PRO A 206 21.01 4.74 24.68
C PRO A 206 20.59 5.04 26.11
N VAL A 207 19.33 5.42 26.30
CA VAL A 207 18.68 5.28 27.60
C VAL A 207 18.45 3.78 27.78
N ILE A 208 19.39 3.12 28.47
CA ILE A 208 19.37 1.67 28.69
C ILE A 208 18.25 1.34 29.68
N GLN A 209 17.11 0.88 29.17
CA GLN A 209 16.06 0.28 30.00
C GLN A 209 16.56 -1.09 30.45
N LYS A 210 16.53 -1.36 31.77
CA LYS A 210 16.95 -2.65 32.34
C LYS A 210 15.76 -3.55 32.63
N ILE A 211 15.98 -4.85 32.53
CA ILE A 211 15.06 -5.86 33.04
C ILE A 211 15.71 -6.70 34.13
N VAL A 212 14.90 -7.16 35.08
CA VAL A 212 15.30 -8.08 36.14
C VAL A 212 14.67 -9.45 35.87
N ILE A 213 15.46 -10.51 36.00
CA ILE A 213 14.96 -11.88 35.89
C ILE A 213 14.24 -12.26 37.18
N LEU A 214 12.98 -12.70 37.06
CA LEU A 214 12.17 -13.15 38.18
C LEU A 214 12.50 -14.61 38.55
N ASP A 215 12.02 -15.06 39.71
CA ASP A 215 12.16 -16.45 40.13
C ASP A 215 11.51 -17.40 39.13
N THR A 216 12.24 -18.46 38.79
CA THR A 216 11.78 -19.52 37.90
C THR A 216 11.74 -20.84 38.66
N PRO A 217 10.79 -21.75 38.37
CA PRO A 217 10.73 -23.06 39.02
C PRO A 217 12.00 -23.91 38.83
N THR A 218 12.77 -23.62 37.79
CA THR A 218 14.01 -24.32 37.42
C THR A 218 15.27 -23.68 38.00
N GLY A 219 15.17 -22.53 38.66
CA GLY A 219 16.32 -21.77 39.18
C GLY A 219 17.12 -21.02 38.10
N PHE A 220 16.69 -21.09 36.84
CA PHE A 220 17.25 -20.37 35.70
C PHE A 220 16.20 -20.16 34.61
N LEU A 221 16.33 -19.08 33.85
CA LEU A 221 15.56 -18.76 32.65
C LEU A 221 16.38 -19.05 31.40
N ARG A 222 15.77 -19.68 30.40
CA ARG A 222 16.42 -19.99 29.12
C ARG A 222 16.43 -18.77 28.22
N VAL A 223 17.58 -18.51 27.62
CA VAL A 223 17.75 -17.52 26.56
C VAL A 223 17.74 -18.24 25.23
N ARG A 224 16.92 -17.76 24.29
CA ARG A 224 16.70 -18.40 22.98
C ARG A 224 17.12 -17.49 21.84
N GLU A 225 17.41 -18.08 20.69
CA GLU A 225 17.83 -17.33 19.49
C GLU A 225 16.70 -16.46 18.90
N GLY A 226 15.44 -16.90 19.04
CA GLY A 226 14.24 -16.21 18.61
C GLY A 226 13.16 -16.16 19.68
N SER A 227 12.16 -15.30 19.45
CA SER A 227 11.00 -15.02 20.32
C SER A 227 9.95 -16.16 20.33
N SER A 228 10.41 -17.40 20.47
CA SER A 228 9.56 -18.59 20.47
C SER A 228 10.11 -19.68 21.38
N ALA A 229 9.22 -20.40 22.06
CA ALA A 229 9.58 -21.55 22.89
C ALA A 229 10.19 -22.72 22.07
N ALA A 230 9.96 -22.74 20.76
CA ALA A 230 10.53 -23.73 19.84
C ALA A 230 11.95 -23.36 19.35
N SER A 231 12.39 -22.11 19.55
CA SER A 231 13.71 -21.65 19.09
C SER A 231 14.85 -22.30 19.86
N GLN A 232 16.02 -22.44 19.24
CA GLN A 232 17.22 -22.98 19.88
C GLN A 232 17.60 -22.18 21.13
N GLN A 233 17.98 -22.89 22.20
CA GLN A 233 18.50 -22.28 23.42
C GLN A 233 19.96 -21.86 23.18
N VAL A 234 20.26 -20.59 23.39
CA VAL A 234 21.59 -19.98 23.20
C VAL A 234 22.27 -19.65 24.52
N GLY A 235 21.54 -19.67 25.63
CA GLY A 235 22.07 -19.40 26.96
C GLY A 235 21.07 -19.63 28.09
N GLN A 236 21.50 -19.31 29.31
CA GLN A 236 20.68 -19.33 30.52
C GLN A 236 21.05 -18.11 31.39
N VAL A 237 20.07 -17.57 32.09
CA VAL A 237 20.22 -16.45 33.03
C VAL A 237 19.55 -16.80 34.35
N SER A 238 20.05 -16.27 35.45
CA SER A 238 19.59 -16.62 36.80
C SER A 238 18.61 -15.58 37.34
N PRO A 239 17.64 -15.98 38.18
CA PRO A 239 16.80 -15.03 38.91
C PRO A 239 17.63 -13.98 39.67
N GLY A 240 17.13 -12.74 39.69
CA GLY A 240 17.79 -11.58 40.30
C GLY A 240 18.87 -10.92 39.44
N GLU A 241 19.26 -11.52 38.31
CA GLU A 241 20.18 -10.88 37.37
C GLU A 241 19.49 -9.77 36.58
N GLU A 242 20.25 -8.72 36.26
CA GLU A 242 19.79 -7.58 35.48
C GLU A 242 20.43 -7.59 34.10
N TYR A 243 19.64 -7.27 33.08
CA TYR A 243 20.11 -7.18 31.70
C TYR A 243 19.54 -5.96 30.99
N ASP A 244 20.29 -5.49 30.01
CA ASP A 244 19.87 -4.40 29.14
C ASP A 244 18.81 -4.92 28.17
N LEU A 245 17.65 -4.27 28.15
CA LEU A 245 16.60 -4.53 27.19
C LEU A 245 16.98 -3.94 25.84
N LEU A 246 17.01 -4.78 24.82
CA LEU A 246 17.28 -4.38 23.45
C LEU A 246 16.00 -4.23 22.63
N GLU A 247 15.00 -5.09 22.87
CA GLU A 247 13.78 -5.15 22.07
C GLU A 247 12.64 -5.83 22.84
N GLU A 248 11.41 -5.36 22.64
CA GLU A 248 10.19 -6.00 23.13
C GLU A 248 9.47 -6.68 21.96
N GLY A 249 9.25 -7.99 22.08
CA GLY A 249 8.47 -8.78 21.14
C GLY A 249 7.18 -9.28 21.79
N ASN A 250 6.34 -9.98 21.02
CA ASN A 250 5.08 -10.55 21.50
C ASN A 250 5.31 -11.59 22.62
N SER A 251 5.28 -11.15 23.88
CA SER A 251 5.56 -11.95 25.09
C SER A 251 7.01 -12.41 25.29
N TRP A 252 7.97 -11.70 24.67
CA TRP A 252 9.40 -11.96 24.80
C TRP A 252 10.19 -10.67 24.90
N TYR A 253 11.25 -10.69 25.71
CA TYR A 253 12.24 -9.61 25.77
C TYR A 253 13.55 -10.06 25.17
N LYS A 254 14.11 -9.23 24.31
CA LYS A 254 15.47 -9.42 23.80
C LYS A 254 16.44 -8.72 24.72
N ILE A 255 17.40 -9.48 25.24
CA ILE A 255 18.43 -8.97 26.15
C ILE A 255 19.82 -9.12 25.59
N LYS A 256 20.72 -8.26 26.09
CA LYS A 256 22.17 -8.43 25.94
C LYS A 256 22.75 -9.18 27.13
N LEU A 257 23.36 -10.33 26.87
CA LEU A 257 24.07 -11.12 27.88
C LEU A 257 25.43 -10.49 28.21
N LYS A 258 25.97 -10.87 29.38
CA LYS A 258 27.28 -10.40 29.88
C LYS A 258 28.44 -10.78 28.95
N ASP A 259 28.29 -11.86 28.17
CA ASP A 259 29.26 -12.33 27.17
C ASP A 259 29.14 -11.59 25.82
N GLY A 260 28.24 -10.60 25.74
CA GLY A 260 27.99 -9.78 24.55
C GLY A 260 27.04 -10.41 23.54
N LYS A 261 26.56 -11.64 23.76
CA LYS A 261 25.54 -12.27 22.91
C LYS A 261 24.16 -11.68 23.19
N GLU A 262 23.28 -11.79 22.21
CA GLU A 262 21.89 -11.37 22.34
C GLU A 262 20.98 -12.60 22.33
N GLY A 263 19.85 -12.51 23.01
CA GLY A 263 18.82 -13.53 22.90
C GLY A 263 17.54 -13.17 23.61
N TRP A 264 16.54 -13.98 23.37
CA TRP A 264 15.17 -13.78 23.79
C TRP A 264 14.86 -14.58 25.04
N ILE A 265 14.25 -13.91 26.00
CA ILE A 265 13.71 -14.51 27.22
C ILE A 265 12.21 -14.28 27.28
N SER A 266 11.49 -15.16 27.96
CA SER A 266 10.04 -15.02 28.11
C SER A 266 9.72 -13.88 29.08
N GLU A 267 8.84 -12.97 28.65
CA GLU A 267 8.35 -11.85 29.46
C GLU A 267 7.71 -12.34 30.78
N THR A 268 7.14 -13.55 30.81
CA THR A 268 6.53 -14.14 32.01
C THR A 268 7.49 -14.26 33.20
N TYR A 269 8.80 -14.32 32.95
CA TYR A 269 9.83 -14.46 34.00
C TYR A 269 10.80 -13.28 34.04
N ALA A 270 10.38 -12.12 33.54
CA ALA A 270 11.19 -10.92 33.53
C ALA A 270 10.33 -9.68 33.73
N GLN A 271 10.88 -8.67 34.41
CA GLN A 271 10.18 -7.42 34.69
C GLN A 271 11.04 -6.23 34.29
N LEU A 272 10.45 -5.25 33.62
CA LEU A 272 11.07 -3.95 33.40
C LEU A 272 11.35 -3.28 34.73
N LYS A 273 12.60 -2.89 34.94
CA LYS A 273 12.96 -2.04 36.07
C LYS A 273 12.59 -0.61 35.70
N PRO A 274 11.65 0.03 36.42
CA PRO A 274 11.41 1.45 36.25
C PRO A 274 12.71 2.20 36.59
N GLN A 275 12.98 3.31 35.88
CA GLN A 275 14.09 4.21 36.24
C GLN A 275 13.90 4.82 37.61
#